data_AF-A0A2H0RX20-F1
#
_entry.id   AF-A0A2H0RX20-F1
#
_cell.length_a   1.000
_cell.length_b   1.000
_cell.length_c   1.000
_cell.angle_alpha   90.00
_cell.angle_beta   90.00
_cell.angle_gamma   90.00
#
_symmetry.space_group_name_H-M   'P 1'
#
loop_
_entity.id
_entity.type
_entity.pdbx_description
1 polymer ?
#
loop_
_entity_poly.entity_id
_entity_poly.type
_entity_poly.pdbx_seq_one_letter_code
_entity_poly.pdbx_strand_id
1 'polypeptide(L)'
;MAPFKGMVMSGLGPLEPLGALWALLLPALMIVGGALITVNMYMEVGALAAGVALASIPVGMLLKPILGGVALPDVMPAVINSFIWLVVYALVIKMSCCKKEA
;
A
#
# COMPACT_ATOMS: atom_id res chain seq x y z
N MET A 1 -13.29 -10.45 5.24
CA MET A 1 -13.26 -9.42 4.17
C MET A 1 -14.12 -8.19 4.47
N ALA A 2 -15.30 -8.32 5.08
CA ALA A 2 -16.17 -7.18 5.44
C ALA A 2 -15.51 -6.04 6.25
N PRO A 3 -14.67 -6.29 7.29
CA PRO A 3 -14.11 -5.19 8.09
C PRO A 3 -13.04 -4.38 7.34
N PHE A 4 -12.21 -5.04 6.53
CA PHE A 4 -11.19 -4.35 5.73
C PHE A 4 -11.83 -3.53 4.61
N LYS A 5 -12.81 -4.10 3.89
CA LYS A 5 -13.56 -3.38 2.86
C LYS A 5 -14.26 -2.15 3.45
N GLY A 6 -14.89 -2.28 4.62
CA GLY A 6 -15.49 -1.14 5.33
C GLY A 6 -14.47 -0.06 5.70
N MET A 7 -13.29 -0.44 6.21
CA MET A 7 -12.22 0.48 6.56
C MET A 7 -11.64 1.22 5.34
N VAL A 8 -11.48 0.50 4.23
CA VAL A 8 -10.95 1.06 2.98
C VAL A 8 -11.97 1.94 2.30
N MET A 9 -13.28 1.69 2.41
CA MET A 9 -14.34 2.53 1.85
C MET A 9 -14.68 3.75 2.73
N SER A 10 -14.55 3.63 4.05
CA SER A 10 -14.97 4.67 4.99
C SER A 10 -14.22 5.99 4.81
N GLY A 11 -14.96 7.09 4.72
CA GLY A 11 -14.42 8.45 4.67
C GLY A 11 -13.86 8.86 3.30
N LEU A 12 -14.21 8.16 2.22
CA LEU A 12 -13.82 8.51 0.84
C LEU A 12 -14.88 9.27 0.05
N GLY A 13 -16.11 9.39 0.58
CA GLY A 13 -17.21 10.08 -0.09
C GLY A 13 -17.45 9.53 -1.51
N PRO A 14 -17.36 10.36 -2.57
CA PRO A 14 -17.56 9.92 -3.96
C PRO A 14 -16.62 8.79 -4.44
N LEU A 15 -15.48 8.58 -3.78
CA LEU A 15 -14.50 7.55 -4.14
C LEU A 15 -14.74 6.19 -3.48
N GLU A 16 -15.84 6.00 -2.75
CA GLU A 16 -16.20 4.70 -2.15
C GLU A 16 -16.15 3.49 -3.12
N PRO A 17 -16.60 3.59 -4.38
CA PRO A 17 -16.48 2.47 -5.34
C PRO A 17 -15.02 2.13 -5.67
N LEU A 18 -14.15 3.14 -5.72
CA LEU A 18 -12.72 2.94 -5.94
C LEU A 18 -12.09 2.25 -4.73
N GLY A 19 -12.48 2.66 -3.51
CA GLY A 19 -12.08 1.99 -2.28
C GLY A 19 -12.53 0.52 -2.22
N ALA A 20 -13.73 0.21 -2.72
CA ALA A 20 -14.24 -1.16 -2.78
C ALA A 20 -13.41 -2.05 -3.74
N LEU A 21 -13.01 -1.52 -4.89
CA LEU A 21 -12.15 -2.21 -5.84
C LEU A 21 -10.74 -2.40 -5.26
N TRP A 22 -10.19 -1.35 -4.65
CA TRP A 22 -8.86 -1.40 -4.04
C TRP A 22 -8.79 -2.34 -2.84
N ALA A 23 -9.90 -2.55 -2.10
CA ALA A 23 -9.97 -3.52 -1.02
C ALA A 23 -9.73 -4.97 -1.47
N LEU A 24 -9.91 -5.28 -2.76
CA LEU A 24 -9.59 -6.57 -3.35
C LEU A 24 -8.17 -6.59 -3.96
N LEU A 25 -7.80 -5.50 -4.65
CA LEU A 25 -6.52 -5.41 -5.34
C LEU A 25 -5.34 -5.28 -4.38
N LEU A 26 -5.42 -4.42 -3.37
CA LEU A 26 -4.34 -4.14 -2.43
C LEU A 26 -3.80 -5.41 -1.74
N PRO A 27 -4.63 -6.28 -1.12
CA PRO A 27 -4.12 -7.51 -0.51
C PRO A 27 -3.54 -8.47 -1.55
N ALA A 28 -4.12 -8.55 -2.76
CA ALA A 28 -3.57 -9.39 -3.84
C ALA A 28 -2.17 -8.90 -4.27
N LEU A 29 -1.99 -7.61 -4.48
CA LEU A 29 -0.71 -6.98 -4.83
C LEU A 29 0.34 -7.17 -3.74
N MET A 30 -0.04 -7.04 -2.46
CA MET A 30 0.88 -7.29 -1.34
C MET A 30 1.32 -8.75 -1.26
N ILE A 31 0.40 -9.70 -1.41
CA ILE A 31 0.72 -11.13 -1.35
C ILE A 31 1.60 -11.53 -2.54
N VAL A 32 1.21 -11.17 -3.77
CA VAL A 32 1.96 -11.55 -4.97
C VAL A 32 3.31 -10.84 -5.02
N GLY A 33 3.35 -9.53 -4.75
CA GLY A 33 4.61 -8.77 -4.73
C GLY A 33 5.56 -9.26 -3.65
N GLY A 34 5.04 -9.50 -2.43
CA GLY A 34 5.82 -10.07 -1.32
C GLY A 34 6.35 -11.46 -1.64
N ALA A 35 5.51 -12.36 -2.17
CA ALA A 35 5.90 -13.71 -2.55
C ALA A 35 7.05 -13.69 -3.58
N LEU A 36 6.90 -12.92 -4.66
CA LEU A 36 7.91 -12.79 -5.72
C LEU A 36 9.26 -12.29 -5.18
N ILE A 37 9.23 -11.28 -4.31
CA ILE A 37 10.44 -10.76 -3.65
C ILE A 37 11.08 -11.84 -2.76
N THR A 38 10.28 -12.58 -1.98
CA THR A 38 10.82 -13.61 -1.07
C THR A 38 11.45 -14.81 -1.79
N VAL A 39 10.92 -15.21 -2.95
CA VAL A 39 11.49 -16.31 -3.76
C VAL A 39 12.58 -15.82 -4.73
N ASN A 40 12.92 -14.54 -4.71
CA ASN A 40 13.90 -13.91 -5.59
C ASN A 40 13.61 -14.11 -7.09
N MET A 41 12.34 -14.24 -7.46
CA MET A 41 11.88 -14.43 -8.83
C MET A 41 11.18 -13.17 -9.33
N TYR A 42 11.44 -12.78 -10.57
CA TYR A 42 10.84 -11.60 -11.20
C TYR A 42 10.88 -10.36 -10.28
N MET A 43 12.05 -10.07 -9.71
CA MET A 43 12.25 -9.04 -8.69
C MET A 43 11.71 -7.67 -9.08
N GLU A 44 11.82 -7.28 -10.35
CA GLU A 44 11.26 -6.02 -10.85
C GLU A 44 9.73 -5.99 -10.77
N VAL A 45 9.07 -7.09 -11.16
CA VAL A 45 7.59 -7.21 -11.10
C VAL A 45 7.12 -7.28 -9.66
N GLY A 46 7.81 -8.04 -8.81
CA GLY A 46 7.53 -8.11 -7.37
C GLY A 46 7.72 -6.74 -6.70
N ALA A 47 8.79 -6.04 -7.04
CA ALA A 47 9.10 -4.71 -6.51
C ALA A 47 8.06 -3.66 -6.94
N LEU A 48 7.57 -3.74 -8.17
CA LEU A 48 6.55 -2.84 -8.67
C LEU A 48 5.18 -3.14 -8.04
N ALA A 49 4.79 -4.41 -7.94
CA ALA A 49 3.53 -4.83 -7.34
C ALA A 49 3.43 -4.43 -5.86
N ALA A 50 4.43 -4.78 -5.05
CA ALA A 50 4.44 -4.43 -3.62
C ALA A 50 4.68 -2.93 -3.40
N GLY A 51 5.48 -2.28 -4.26
CA GLY A 51 5.75 -0.84 -4.20
C GLY A 51 4.51 -0.01 -4.47
N VAL A 52 3.75 -0.33 -5.52
CA VAL A 52 2.48 0.36 -5.85
C VAL A 52 1.46 0.13 -4.74
N ALA A 53 1.36 -1.08 -4.19
CA ALA A 53 0.46 -1.36 -3.06
C ALA A 53 0.79 -0.48 -1.85
N LEU A 54 2.06 -0.44 -1.42
CA LEU A 54 2.50 0.35 -0.27
C LEU A 54 2.37 1.86 -0.50
N ALA A 55 2.77 2.36 -1.68
CA ALA A 55 2.70 3.78 -2.01
C ALA A 55 1.26 4.30 -2.16
N SER A 56 0.31 3.44 -2.52
CA SER A 56 -1.10 3.82 -2.62
C SER A 56 -1.75 4.14 -1.27
N ILE A 57 -1.20 3.63 -0.15
CA ILE A 57 -1.75 3.82 1.21
C ILE A 57 -1.67 5.29 1.66
N PRO A 58 -0.50 5.96 1.68
CA PRO A 58 -0.43 7.36 2.09
C PRO A 58 -1.25 8.26 1.17
N VAL A 59 -1.25 8.00 -0.15
CA VAL A 59 -2.05 8.75 -1.12
C VAL A 59 -3.55 8.63 -0.82
N GLY A 60 -4.04 7.40 -0.63
CA GLY A 60 -5.45 7.16 -0.31
C GLY A 60 -5.86 7.79 1.02
N MET A 61 -5.00 7.74 2.03
CA MET A 61 -5.27 8.35 3.35
C MET A 61 -5.27 9.88 3.32
N LEU A 62 -4.40 10.50 2.52
CA LEU A 62 -4.36 11.96 2.35
C LEU A 62 -5.48 12.51 1.46
N LEU A 63 -6.10 11.66 0.63
CA LEU A 63 -7.29 12.02 -0.14
C LEU A 63 -8.55 12.08 0.72
N LYS A 64 -8.61 11.36 1.85
CA LYS A 64 -9.80 11.33 2.74
C LYS A 64 -10.17 12.71 3.31
N PRO A 65 -9.23 13.55 3.80
CA PRO A 65 -9.55 14.91 4.21
C PRO A 65 -10.03 15.82 3.08
N ILE A 66 -9.50 15.62 1.86
CA ILE A 66 -9.80 16.48 0.71
C ILE A 66 -11.19 16.16 0.15
N LEU A 67 -11.54 14.88 0.07
CA LEU A 67 -12.73 14.40 -0.66
C LEU A 67 -13.85 13.87 0.24
N GLY A 68 -13.53 13.46 1.47
CA GLY A 68 -14.47 12.87 2.42
C GLY A 68 -14.71 13.71 3.68
N GLY A 69 -14.07 14.88 3.81
CA GLY A 69 -14.26 15.78 4.96
C GLY A 69 -13.75 15.23 6.30
N VAL A 70 -12.90 14.19 6.27
CA VAL A 70 -12.27 13.62 7.48
C VAL A 70 -11.22 14.60 8.02
N ALA A 71 -11.14 14.79 9.34
CA ALA A 71 -10.16 15.70 9.90
C ALA A 71 -8.73 15.17 9.65
N LEU A 72 -7.83 16.07 9.23
CA LEU A 72 -6.42 15.72 8.96
C LEU A 72 -5.70 15.04 10.15
N PRO A 73 -5.94 15.42 11.42
CA PRO A 73 -5.35 14.73 12.58
C PRO A 73 -5.72 13.25 12.69
N ASP A 74 -6.91 12.86 12.21
CA ASP A 74 -7.41 11.48 12.32
C ASP A 74 -6.72 10.52 11.34
N VAL A 75 -6.23 11.05 10.22
CA VAL A 75 -5.52 10.25 9.20
C VAL A 75 -4.00 10.27 9.39
N MET A 76 -3.46 11.25 10.13
CA MET A 76 -2.02 11.46 10.23
C MET A 76 -1.24 10.29 10.85
N PRO A 77 -1.71 9.61 11.93
CA PRO A 77 -1.01 8.45 12.47
C PRO A 77 -0.86 7.31 11.45
N ALA A 78 -1.91 7.06 10.67
CA ALA A 78 -1.90 6.03 9.63
C ALA A 78 -0.98 6.41 8.45
N VAL A 79 -0.98 7.69 8.05
CA VAL A 79 -0.10 8.22 7.01
C VAL A 79 1.37 8.07 7.43
N ILE A 80 1.73 8.51 8.64
CA ILE A 80 3.10 8.39 9.17
C ILE A 80 3.54 6.93 9.21
N ASN A 81 2.70 6.03 9.73
CA ASN A 81 3.00 4.60 9.76
C ASN A 81 3.25 4.03 8.35
N SER A 82 2.44 4.44 7.35
CA SER A 82 2.63 4.00 5.97
C SER A 82 3.94 4.48 5.35
N PHE A 83 4.39 5.69 5.68
CA PHE A 83 5.70 6.20 5.26
C PHE A 83 6.87 5.41 5.85
N ILE A 84 6.78 5.02 7.13
CA ILE A 84 7.81 4.17 7.77
C ILE A 84 7.94 2.85 7.00
N TRP A 85 6.82 2.19 6.68
CA TRP A 85 6.82 0.95 5.91
C TRP A 85 7.35 1.11 4.49
N LEU A 86 7.08 2.25 3.84
CA LEU A 86 7.67 2.58 2.54
C LEU A 86 9.21 2.67 2.61
N VAL A 87 9.75 3.28 3.66
CA VAL A 87 11.20 3.37 3.88
C VAL A 87 11.79 2.00 4.13
N VAL A 88 11.19 1.20 5.01
CA VAL A 88 11.61 -0.18 5.28
C VAL A 88 11.59 -1.00 3.99
N TYR A 89 10.54 -0.87 3.19
CA TYR A 89 10.41 -1.55 1.91
C TYR A 89 11.51 -1.15 0.92
N ALA A 90 11.82 0.14 0.81
CA ALA A 90 12.92 0.62 -0.04
C ALA A 90 14.27 0.03 0.37
N LEU A 91 14.51 -0.14 1.68
CA LEU A 91 15.69 -0.82 2.19
C LEU A 91 15.70 -2.31 1.84
N VAL A 92 14.56 -3.01 1.98
CA VAL A 92 14.42 -4.43 1.60
C VAL A 92 14.72 -4.63 0.12
N ILE A 93 14.18 -3.79 -0.77
CA ILE A 93 14.45 -3.88 -2.21
C ILE A 93 15.94 -3.63 -2.51
N LYS A 94 16.56 -2.61 -1.90
CA LYS A 94 18.00 -2.36 -2.05
C LYS A 94 18.85 -3.56 -1.61
N MET A 95 18.56 -4.13 -0.44
CA MET A 95 19.29 -5.30 0.07
C MET A 95 19.05 -6.56 -0.77
N SER A 96 17.88 -6.69 -1.41
CA SER A 96 17.54 -7.87 -2.21
C SER A 96 18.11 -7.79 -3.63
N CYS A 97 18.20 -6.59 -4.23
CA CYS A 97 18.88 -6.38 -5.51
C CYS A 97 20.39 -6.63 -5.43
N CYS A 98 21.03 -6.38 -4.27
CA CYS A 98 22.46 -6.64 -4.08
C CYS A 98 22.84 -8.11 -3.84
N LYS A 99 21.89 -9.05 -3.86
CA LYS A 99 22.17 -10.51 -3.78
C LYS A 99 22.30 -11.19 -5.15
N LYS A 100 22.29 -10.43 -6.26
CA LYS A 100 22.49 -10.98 -7.61
C LYS A 100 23.97 -11.07 -8.04
N GLU A 101 24.90 -10.62 -7.20
CA GLU A 101 26.35 -10.69 -7.41
C GLU A 101 27.03 -11.38 -6.23
N ALA A 102 26.92 -12.71 -6.16
CA ALA A 102 27.79 -13.57 -5.37
C ALA A 102 27.88 -14.94 -6.03
#